data_AF-A0A255Z645-F1
#
_entry.id   AF-A0A255Z645-F1
#
_cell.length_a   1.000
_cell.length_b   1.000
_cell.length_c   1.000
_cell.angle_alpha   90.00
_cell.angle_beta   90.00
_cell.angle_gamma   90.00
#
_symmetry.space_group_name_H-M   'P 1'
#
loop_
_entity.id
_entity.type
_entity.pdbx_description
1 polymer ?
#
loop_
_entity_poly.entity_id
_entity_poly.type
_entity_poly.pdbx_seq_one_letter_code
_entity_poly.pdbx_strand_id
1 'polypeptide(L)'
;MTLFYLILALGLAAGLNAAGRWWRVAAQLGAAAALAMMGWSIWLANGDGTFAAQGADWRPLVLNIMAGIATVVILLLLLLLPAQWRRPVEAVADWNRRQQWGQIARLLHWVSAVLMLAALPMGLFVAVLAPSAERAEFLAAHNGIGLAVLLLLLLRVLAQGASPGPVSPNGAARLNKWALYLLLLALPVSGLGLAGSTGAPVLGLHLAEALTLDVARGAHQLLAGLFALAFAAHVGAVVWHHFVLRDRQLVRRMLR
;
A
#
# COMPACT_ATOMS: atom_id res chain seq x y z
N MET A 1 1.08 5.83 -15.94
CA MET A 1 0.40 5.73 -14.63
C MET A 1 1.33 5.50 -13.44
N THR A 2 2.34 4.63 -13.50
CA THR A 2 3.22 4.33 -12.34
C THR A 2 3.86 5.56 -11.68
N LEU A 3 4.42 6.48 -12.48
CA LEU A 3 5.03 7.71 -11.96
C LEU A 3 4.04 8.57 -11.17
N PHE A 4 2.77 8.62 -11.62
CA PHE A 4 1.72 9.33 -10.89
C PHE A 4 1.52 8.75 -9.49
N TYR A 5 1.44 7.42 -9.35
CA TYR A 5 1.32 6.77 -8.03
C TYR A 5 2.54 6.99 -7.15
N LEU A 6 3.75 7.05 -7.72
CA LEU A 6 4.97 7.35 -6.97
C LEU A 6 5.00 8.78 -6.46
N ILE A 7 4.67 9.74 -7.32
CA ILE A 7 4.58 11.16 -6.96
C ILE A 7 3.49 11.37 -5.91
N LEU A 8 2.33 10.74 -6.09
CA LEU A 8 1.24 10.76 -5.11
C LEU A 8 1.70 10.18 -3.77
N ALA A 9 2.33 9.00 -3.76
CA ALA A 9 2.80 8.37 -2.53
C ALA A 9 3.85 9.22 -1.80
N LEU A 10 4.81 9.81 -2.52
CA LEU A 10 5.78 10.75 -1.96
C LEU A 10 5.12 12.00 -1.41
N GLY A 11 4.20 12.60 -2.17
CA GLY A 11 3.46 13.80 -1.78
C GLY A 11 2.61 13.57 -0.53
N LEU A 12 1.93 12.42 -0.43
CA LEU A 12 1.15 12.06 0.76
C LEU A 12 2.06 11.77 1.97
N ALA A 13 3.13 11.01 1.78
CA ALA A 13 4.04 10.64 2.86
C ALA A 13 4.76 11.86 3.46
N ALA A 14 5.20 12.79 2.62
CA ALA A 14 5.82 14.05 3.05
C ALA A 14 4.77 15.07 3.56
N GLY A 15 3.67 15.22 2.83
CA GLY A 15 2.68 16.26 3.06
C GLY A 15 1.89 16.07 4.35
N LEU A 16 1.47 14.85 4.69
CA LEU A 16 0.65 14.58 5.89
C LEU A 16 1.32 14.95 7.22
N ASN A 17 2.65 15.09 7.24
CA ASN A 17 3.43 15.51 8.40
C ASN A 17 4.25 16.79 8.14
N ALA A 18 3.95 17.55 7.08
CA ALA A 18 4.64 18.79 6.79
C ALA A 18 4.44 19.84 7.90
N ALA A 19 5.46 20.68 8.16
CA ALA A 19 5.36 21.75 9.16
C ALA A 19 4.27 22.78 8.80
N GLY A 20 4.10 23.08 7.51
CA GLY A 20 3.06 23.97 7.00
C GLY A 20 1.67 23.35 7.09
N ARG A 21 0.73 24.01 7.78
CA ARG A 21 -0.66 23.56 7.93
C ARG A 21 -1.38 23.35 6.60
N TRP A 22 -1.14 24.23 5.63
CA TRP A 22 -1.73 24.15 4.29
C TRP A 22 -1.30 22.88 3.56
N TRP A 23 -0.02 22.52 3.62
CA TRP A 23 0.50 21.29 3.01
C TRP A 23 -0.10 20.03 3.64
N ARG A 24 -0.26 20.01 4.97
CA ARG A 24 -0.92 18.87 5.66
C ARG A 24 -2.36 18.67 5.24
N VAL A 25 -3.11 19.77 5.15
CA VAL A 25 -4.51 19.72 4.73
C VAL A 25 -4.62 19.36 3.25
N ALA A 26 -3.78 19.92 2.39
CA ALA A 26 -3.74 19.56 0.97
C ALA A 26 -3.43 18.06 0.79
N ALA A 27 -2.47 17.51 1.54
CA ALA A 27 -2.16 16.09 1.50
C ALA A 27 -3.31 15.21 2.02
N GLN A 28 -4.02 15.64 3.07
CA GLN A 28 -5.19 14.91 3.57
C GLN A 28 -6.35 14.90 2.57
N LEU A 29 -6.61 16.03 1.92
CA LEU A 29 -7.57 16.13 0.82
C LEU A 29 -7.14 15.29 -0.38
N GLY A 30 -5.85 15.30 -0.73
CA GLY A 30 -5.30 14.46 -1.78
C GLY A 30 -5.46 12.97 -1.49
N ALA A 31 -5.26 12.53 -0.24
CA ALA A 31 -5.51 11.15 0.17
C ALA A 31 -7.01 10.78 0.03
N ALA A 32 -7.91 11.67 0.46
CA ALA A 32 -9.35 11.48 0.30
C ALA A 32 -9.75 11.40 -1.18
N ALA A 33 -9.21 12.27 -2.04
CA ALA A 33 -9.46 12.26 -3.48
C ALA A 33 -8.95 10.97 -4.15
N ALA A 34 -7.74 10.50 -3.79
CA ALA A 34 -7.19 9.26 -4.32
C ALA A 34 -8.05 8.04 -3.94
N LEU A 35 -8.49 7.95 -2.69
CA LEU A 35 -9.42 6.91 -2.24
C LEU A 35 -10.77 7.02 -2.94
N ALA A 36 -11.27 8.23 -3.16
CA ALA A 36 -12.53 8.46 -3.85
C ALA A 36 -12.45 7.98 -5.31
N MET A 37 -11.37 8.28 -6.02
CA MET A 37 -11.14 7.77 -7.38
C MET A 37 -11.12 6.24 -7.42
N MET A 38 -10.41 5.60 -6.49
CA MET A 38 -10.37 4.14 -6.40
C MET A 38 -11.75 3.53 -6.12
N GLY A 39 -12.49 4.09 -5.14
CA GLY A 39 -13.85 3.66 -4.84
C GLY A 39 -14.81 3.88 -6.01
N TRP A 40 -14.67 5.00 -6.72
CA TRP A 40 -15.44 5.34 -7.91
C TRP A 40 -15.23 4.33 -9.03
N SER A 41 -13.99 3.92 -9.32
CA SER A 41 -13.71 2.87 -10.32
C SER A 41 -14.41 1.55 -9.98
N ILE A 42 -14.45 1.18 -8.70
CA ILE A 42 -15.15 -0.04 -8.25
C ILE A 42 -16.67 0.13 -8.43
N TRP A 43 -17.23 1.30 -8.12
CA TRP A 43 -18.66 1.56 -8.33
C TRP A 43 -19.04 1.59 -9.81
N LEU A 44 -18.21 2.16 -10.68
CA LEU A 44 -18.40 2.10 -12.12
C LEU A 44 -18.45 0.65 -12.62
N ALA A 45 -17.50 -0.19 -12.18
CA ALA A 45 -17.46 -1.61 -12.55
C ALA A 45 -18.68 -2.43 -12.06
N ASN A 46 -19.38 -1.96 -11.02
CA ASN A 46 -20.68 -2.52 -10.64
C ASN A 46 -21.79 -2.04 -11.60
N GLY A 47 -21.79 -0.75 -11.95
CA GLY A 47 -22.83 -0.12 -12.75
C GLY A 47 -22.79 -0.45 -14.24
N ASP A 48 -21.62 -0.76 -14.80
CA ASP A 48 -21.42 -1.10 -16.21
C ASP A 48 -21.52 -2.60 -16.51
N GLY A 49 -21.76 -3.43 -15.49
CA GLY A 49 -21.89 -4.88 -15.62
C GLY A 49 -20.58 -5.66 -15.60
N THR A 50 -19.41 -5.02 -15.46
CA THR A 50 -18.10 -5.69 -15.39
C THR A 50 -18.06 -6.73 -14.28
N PHE A 51 -18.54 -6.39 -13.08
CA PHE A 51 -18.60 -7.33 -11.96
C PHE A 51 -19.69 -8.38 -12.12
N ALA A 52 -20.84 -8.01 -12.68
CA ALA A 52 -21.93 -8.95 -12.95
C ALA A 52 -21.50 -10.06 -13.92
N ALA A 53 -20.63 -9.74 -14.88
CA ALA A 53 -20.08 -10.69 -15.85
C ALA A 53 -19.17 -11.77 -15.23
N GLN A 54 -18.68 -11.60 -13.99
CA GLN A 54 -17.78 -12.56 -13.34
C GLN A 54 -18.51 -13.76 -12.71
N GLY A 55 -19.85 -13.75 -12.64
CA GLY A 55 -20.63 -14.84 -12.05
C GLY A 55 -20.33 -15.06 -10.56
N ALA A 56 -19.90 -16.27 -10.19
CA ALA A 56 -19.68 -16.69 -8.79
C ALA A 56 -18.30 -16.32 -8.22
N ASP A 57 -17.56 -15.42 -8.87
CA ASP A 57 -16.26 -14.96 -8.40
C ASP A 57 -16.35 -14.13 -7.11
N TRP A 58 -15.44 -14.37 -6.17
CA TRP A 58 -15.37 -13.65 -4.90
C TRP A 58 -14.65 -12.30 -4.99
N ARG A 59 -13.84 -12.08 -6.03
CA ARG A 59 -13.01 -10.86 -6.17
C ARG A 59 -13.85 -9.57 -6.22
N PRO A 60 -14.97 -9.50 -6.96
CA PRO A 60 -15.90 -8.36 -6.90
C PRO A 60 -16.43 -8.05 -5.50
N LEU A 61 -16.73 -9.08 -4.70
CA LEU A 61 -17.19 -8.88 -3.31
C LEU A 61 -16.10 -8.22 -2.47
N VAL A 62 -14.86 -8.70 -2.56
CA VAL A 62 -13.73 -8.13 -1.81
C VAL A 62 -13.45 -6.68 -2.24
N LEU A 63 -13.49 -6.39 -3.55
CA LEU A 63 -13.36 -5.03 -4.06
C LEU A 63 -14.46 -4.11 -3.50
N ASN A 64 -15.71 -4.56 -3.46
CA ASN A 64 -16.80 -3.79 -2.87
C ASN A 64 -16.63 -3.53 -1.36
N ILE A 65 -16.12 -4.52 -0.61
CA ILE A 65 -15.78 -4.33 0.81
C ILE A 65 -14.68 -3.26 0.95
N MET A 66 -13.64 -3.32 0.11
CA MET A 66 -12.57 -2.33 0.11
C MET A 66 -13.09 -0.93 -0.24
N ALA A 67 -14.01 -0.81 -1.20
CA ALA A 67 -14.65 0.46 -1.53
C ALA A 67 -15.47 1.01 -0.35
N GLY A 68 -16.24 0.16 0.34
CA GLY A 68 -16.98 0.57 1.54
C GLY A 68 -16.06 1.05 2.67
N ILE A 69 -14.95 0.34 2.93
CA ILE A 69 -13.93 0.78 3.88
C ILE A 69 -13.33 2.12 3.43
N ALA A 70 -13.01 2.28 2.15
CA ALA A 70 -12.47 3.52 1.60
C ALA A 70 -13.45 4.69 1.81
N THR A 71 -14.76 4.50 1.61
CA THR A 71 -15.78 5.52 1.89
C THR A 71 -15.76 5.95 3.36
N VAL A 72 -15.69 5.02 4.30
CA VAL A 72 -15.60 5.35 5.74
C VAL A 72 -14.31 6.13 6.03
N VAL A 73 -13.18 5.73 5.45
CA VAL A 73 -11.90 6.43 5.62
C VAL A 73 -11.95 7.83 5.01
N ILE A 74 -12.56 8.02 3.84
CA ILE A 74 -12.76 9.34 3.21
C ILE A 74 -13.55 10.25 4.15
N LEU A 75 -14.68 9.79 4.67
CA LEU A 75 -15.50 10.56 5.62
C LEU A 75 -14.70 10.94 6.87
N LEU A 76 -13.92 9.99 7.41
CA LEU A 76 -13.04 10.25 8.55
C LEU A 76 -11.97 11.29 8.22
N LEU A 77 -11.31 11.19 7.06
CA LEU A 77 -10.31 12.16 6.62
C LEU A 77 -10.93 13.56 6.46
N LEU A 78 -12.14 13.68 5.92
CA LEU A 78 -12.81 14.98 5.79
C LEU A 78 -13.21 15.54 7.16
N LEU A 79 -13.76 14.71 8.04
CA LEU A 79 -14.20 15.11 9.38
C LEU A 79 -13.03 15.54 10.27
N LEU A 80 -11.83 14.98 10.06
CA LEU A 80 -10.62 15.30 10.81
C LEU A 80 -9.82 16.49 10.25
N LEU A 81 -10.29 17.18 9.20
CA LEU A 81 -9.61 18.37 8.67
C LEU A 81 -9.35 19.46 9.72
N PRO A 82 -10.31 19.83 10.60
CA PRO A 82 -10.07 20.83 11.64
C PRO A 82 -9.00 20.38 12.65
N ALA A 83 -8.95 19.09 12.96
CA ALA A 83 -7.95 18.52 13.84
C ALA A 83 -6.54 18.58 13.22
N GLN A 84 -6.42 18.24 11.93
CA GLN A 84 -5.16 18.31 11.20
C GLN A 84 -4.65 19.75 11.05
N TRP A 85 -5.56 20.71 10.85
CA TRP A 85 -5.24 22.13 10.77
C TRP A 85 -4.57 22.64 12.06
N ARG A 86 -5.14 22.25 13.22
CA ARG A 86 -4.68 22.69 14.55
C ARG A 86 -3.53 21.86 15.11
N ARG A 87 -3.20 20.72 14.49
CA ARG A 87 -2.17 19.78 14.97
C ARG A 87 -0.79 20.47 15.01
N PRO A 88 -0.11 20.50 16.18
CA PRO A 88 1.30 20.86 16.24
C PRO A 88 2.15 19.74 15.62
N VAL A 89 3.18 20.12 14.87
CA VAL A 89 4.15 19.18 14.28
C VAL A 89 5.47 19.38 15.01
N GLU A 90 5.96 18.30 15.62
CA GLU A 90 7.27 18.25 16.24
C GLU A 90 8.33 17.96 15.17
N ALA A 91 9.51 18.57 15.31
CA ALA A 91 10.64 18.27 14.44
C ALA A 91 11.10 16.82 14.68
N VAL A 92 11.26 16.08 13.59
CA VAL A 92 11.73 14.70 13.59
C VAL A 92 13.21 14.72 13.24
N ALA A 93 14.02 13.92 13.92
CA ALA A 93 15.41 13.75 13.52
C ALA A 93 15.50 13.06 12.16
N ASP A 94 16.53 13.36 11.37
CA ASP A 94 16.75 12.71 10.08
C ASP A 94 16.93 11.19 10.23
N TRP A 95 17.67 10.79 11.28
CA TRP A 95 18.06 9.42 11.60
C TRP A 95 17.31 8.84 12.82
N ASN A 96 17.31 7.51 12.94
CA ASN A 96 16.63 6.82 14.04
C ASN A 96 17.28 7.14 15.39
N ARG A 97 16.46 7.24 16.43
CA ARG A 97 16.88 7.35 17.84
C ARG A 97 16.36 6.14 18.61
N ARG A 98 16.89 5.90 19.83
CA ARG A 98 16.57 4.72 20.67
C ARG A 98 15.08 4.38 20.78
N GLN A 99 14.18 5.37 20.70
CA GLN A 99 12.73 5.16 20.80
C GLN A 99 11.91 5.74 19.62
N GLN A 100 12.55 6.32 18.60
CA GLN A 100 11.87 7.07 17.55
C GLN A 100 12.45 6.75 16.17
N TRP A 101 11.57 6.59 15.18
CA TRP A 101 12.00 6.48 13.79
C TRP A 101 12.32 7.86 13.21
N GLY A 102 13.45 7.96 12.55
CA GLY A 102 13.87 9.16 11.84
C GLY A 102 13.04 9.41 10.58
N GLN A 103 13.19 10.59 10.01
CA GLN A 103 12.41 11.06 8.86
C GLN A 103 12.56 10.14 7.64
N ILE A 104 13.77 9.63 7.36
CA ILE A 104 14.03 8.74 6.21
C ILE A 104 13.25 7.43 6.36
N ALA A 105 13.33 6.79 7.53
CA ALA A 105 12.64 5.52 7.78
C ALA A 105 11.11 5.67 7.68
N ARG A 106 10.58 6.80 8.17
CA ARG A 106 9.15 7.13 8.09
C ARG A 106 8.72 7.40 6.66
N LEU A 107 9.48 8.17 5.89
CA LEU A 107 9.18 8.46 4.50
C LEU A 107 9.13 7.16 3.68
N LEU A 108 10.17 6.32 3.77
CA LEU A 108 10.21 5.02 3.07
C LEU A 108 9.04 4.12 3.46
N HIS A 109 8.68 4.10 4.75
CA HIS A 109 7.54 3.32 5.23
C HIS A 109 6.20 3.81 4.65
N TRP A 110 5.92 5.12 4.74
CA TRP A 110 4.65 5.69 4.29
C TRP A 110 4.50 5.66 2.77
N VAL A 111 5.56 5.89 2.01
CA VAL A 111 5.54 5.72 0.55
C VAL A 111 5.19 4.28 0.19
N SER A 112 5.87 3.30 0.82
CA SER A 112 5.59 1.88 0.60
C SER A 112 4.15 1.52 0.98
N ALA A 113 3.64 2.07 2.08
CA ALA A 113 2.28 1.82 2.56
C ALA A 113 1.23 2.36 1.57
N VAL A 114 1.39 3.60 1.08
CA VAL A 114 0.48 4.19 0.09
C VAL A 114 0.49 3.40 -1.22
N LEU A 115 1.68 3.05 -1.72
CA LEU A 115 1.81 2.24 -2.92
C LEU A 115 1.14 0.87 -2.77
N MET A 116 1.29 0.24 -1.60
CA MET A 116 0.67 -1.06 -1.35
C MET A 116 -0.85 -0.98 -1.21
N LEU A 117 -1.37 0.09 -0.60
CA LEU A 117 -2.81 0.38 -0.53
C LEU A 117 -3.42 0.59 -1.93
N ALA A 118 -2.65 1.06 -2.90
CA ALA A 118 -3.06 1.14 -4.30
C ALA A 118 -2.89 -0.20 -5.04
N ALA A 119 -1.77 -0.90 -4.84
CA ALA A 119 -1.43 -2.11 -5.58
C ALA A 119 -2.35 -3.30 -5.28
N LEU A 120 -2.75 -3.50 -4.01
CA LEU A 120 -3.61 -4.60 -3.60
C LEU A 120 -4.98 -4.61 -4.31
N PRO A 121 -5.80 -3.54 -4.22
CA PRO A 121 -7.07 -3.50 -4.94
C PRO A 121 -6.86 -3.50 -6.45
N MET A 122 -5.81 -2.84 -6.96
CA MET A 122 -5.50 -2.83 -8.39
C MET A 122 -5.21 -4.24 -8.93
N GLY A 123 -4.50 -5.09 -8.18
CA GLY A 123 -4.24 -6.47 -8.57
C GLY A 123 -5.52 -7.30 -8.68
N LEU A 124 -6.45 -7.13 -7.73
CA LEU A 124 -7.79 -7.75 -7.80
C LEU A 124 -8.59 -7.21 -8.99
N PHE A 125 -8.54 -5.89 -9.21
CA PHE A 125 -9.26 -5.21 -10.30
C PHE A 125 -8.80 -5.70 -11.67
N VAL A 126 -7.49 -5.74 -11.94
CA VAL A 126 -6.92 -6.28 -13.19
C VAL A 126 -7.34 -7.73 -13.44
N ALA A 127 -7.56 -8.50 -12.38
CA ALA A 127 -7.90 -9.90 -12.46
C ALA A 127 -9.38 -10.15 -12.82
N VAL A 128 -10.28 -9.16 -12.62
CA VAL A 128 -11.69 -9.20 -13.02
C VAL A 128 -11.98 -8.45 -14.31
N LEU A 129 -11.10 -7.55 -14.74
CA LEU A 129 -11.25 -6.88 -16.04
C LEU A 129 -11.07 -7.87 -17.19
N ALA A 130 -11.91 -7.71 -18.23
CA ALA A 130 -11.72 -8.38 -19.51
C ALA A 130 -10.47 -7.83 -20.25
N PRO A 131 -9.87 -8.60 -21.17
CA PRO A 131 -8.78 -8.11 -22.02
C PRO A 131 -9.19 -6.82 -22.74
N SER A 132 -8.50 -5.72 -22.43
CA SER A 132 -8.80 -4.37 -22.91
C SER A 132 -7.57 -3.46 -22.74
N ALA A 133 -7.58 -2.30 -23.40
CA ALA A 133 -6.54 -1.28 -23.20
C ALA A 133 -6.49 -0.80 -21.74
N GLU A 134 -7.66 -0.59 -21.12
CA GLU A 134 -7.77 -0.22 -19.71
C GLU A 134 -7.12 -1.27 -18.79
N ARG A 135 -7.42 -2.56 -19.00
CA ARG A 135 -6.77 -3.65 -18.25
C ARG A 135 -5.25 -3.62 -18.40
N ALA A 136 -4.75 -3.36 -19.62
CA ALA A 136 -3.31 -3.28 -19.88
C ALA A 136 -2.66 -2.10 -19.14
N GLU A 137 -3.33 -0.94 -19.07
CA GLU A 137 -2.85 0.21 -18.32
C GLU A 137 -2.78 -0.05 -16.82
N PHE A 138 -3.84 -0.63 -16.23
CA PHE A 138 -3.82 -1.01 -14.82
C PHE A 138 -2.78 -2.08 -14.52
N LEU A 139 -2.60 -3.07 -15.40
CA LEU A 139 -1.57 -4.10 -15.24
C LEU A 139 -0.15 -3.49 -15.30
N ALA A 140 0.10 -2.58 -16.25
CA ALA A 140 1.37 -1.87 -16.34
C ALA A 140 1.65 -1.01 -15.10
N ALA A 141 0.62 -0.33 -14.58
CA ALA A 141 0.70 0.41 -13.32
C ALA A 141 1.00 -0.52 -12.13
N HIS A 142 0.29 -1.64 -12.02
CA HIS A 142 0.47 -2.64 -10.97
C HIS A 142 1.90 -3.20 -10.96
N ASN A 143 2.41 -3.61 -12.14
CA ASN A 143 3.78 -4.11 -12.29
C ASN A 143 4.81 -3.05 -11.88
N GLY A 144 4.62 -1.80 -12.33
CA GLY A 144 5.51 -0.70 -11.98
C GLY A 144 5.50 -0.37 -10.49
N ILE A 145 4.34 -0.38 -9.84
CA ILE A 145 4.21 -0.18 -8.39
C ILE A 145 4.89 -1.32 -7.63
N GLY A 146 4.69 -2.58 -8.04
CA GLY A 146 5.34 -3.74 -7.44
C GLY A 146 6.86 -3.63 -7.46
N LEU A 147 7.44 -3.23 -8.60
CA LEU A 147 8.87 -3.00 -8.72
C LEU A 147 9.35 -1.83 -7.85
N ALA A 148 8.60 -0.73 -7.80
CA ALA A 148 8.96 0.39 -6.95
C ALA A 148 8.95 0.03 -5.45
N VAL A 149 7.97 -0.77 -5.02
CA VAL A 149 7.90 -1.29 -3.64
C VAL A 149 9.09 -2.19 -3.34
N LEU A 150 9.51 -3.05 -4.28
CA LEU A 150 10.71 -3.86 -4.12
C LEU A 150 11.97 -3.00 -3.90
N LEU A 151 12.15 -1.96 -4.72
CA LEU A 151 13.28 -1.02 -4.57
C LEU A 151 13.22 -0.26 -3.23
N LEU A 152 12.04 0.21 -2.83
CA LEU A 152 11.84 0.86 -1.53
C LEU A 152 12.14 -0.07 -0.36
N LEU A 153 11.82 -1.36 -0.47
CA LEU A 153 12.19 -2.35 0.55
C LEU A 153 13.71 -2.47 0.68
N LEU A 154 14.45 -2.55 -0.43
CA LEU A 154 15.91 -2.61 -0.42
C LEU A 154 16.49 -1.36 0.24
N LEU A 155 16.04 -0.17 -0.16
CA LEU A 155 16.43 1.10 0.46
C LEU A 155 16.12 1.12 1.96
N ARG A 156 14.97 0.56 2.37
CA ARG A 156 14.57 0.49 3.78
C ARG A 156 15.44 -0.45 4.59
N VAL A 157 15.87 -1.58 4.02
CA VAL A 157 16.81 -2.51 4.66
C VAL A 157 18.18 -1.85 4.83
N LEU A 158 18.69 -1.18 3.79
CA LEU A 158 19.96 -0.43 3.84
C LEU A 158 19.90 0.70 4.88
N ALA A 159 18.84 1.51 4.88
CA ALA A 159 18.65 2.59 5.84
C ALA A 159 18.57 2.09 7.28
N GLN A 160 17.95 0.93 7.50
CA GLN A 160 17.86 0.30 8.83
C GLN A 160 19.18 -0.34 9.28
N GLY A 161 20.02 -0.79 8.34
CA GLY A 161 21.39 -1.23 8.65
C GLY A 161 22.29 -0.06 9.07
N ALA A 162 22.20 1.08 8.38
CA ALA A 162 22.95 2.29 8.70
C ALA A 162 22.45 2.98 9.99
N SER A 163 21.16 2.91 10.25
CA SER A 163 20.53 3.52 11.42
C SER A 163 19.56 2.52 12.05
N PRO A 164 19.98 1.73 13.05
CA PRO A 164 19.12 0.79 13.72
C PRO A 164 17.91 1.47 14.35
N GLY A 165 16.74 0.87 14.15
CA GLY A 165 15.49 1.38 14.71
C GLY A 165 15.23 1.00 16.17
N PRO A 166 14.17 1.53 16.78
CA PRO A 166 13.72 1.10 18.09
C PRO A 166 13.40 -0.39 18.14
N VAL A 167 13.71 -1.02 19.27
CA VAL A 167 13.50 -2.46 19.51
C VAL A 167 12.01 -2.81 19.46
N SER A 168 11.69 -3.97 18.88
CA SER A 168 10.33 -4.50 18.85
C SER A 168 9.83 -4.78 20.27
N PRO A 169 8.61 -4.36 20.63
CA PRO A 169 8.11 -4.49 22.00
C PRO A 169 7.85 -5.94 22.42
N ASN A 170 7.55 -6.83 21.47
CA ASN A 170 7.31 -8.26 21.74
C ASN A 170 7.64 -9.14 20.51
N GLY A 171 7.57 -10.46 20.72
CA GLY A 171 7.84 -11.48 19.70
C GLY A 171 6.84 -11.46 18.53
N ALA A 172 5.55 -11.22 18.80
CA ALA A 172 4.52 -11.17 17.77
C ALA A 172 4.73 -10.00 16.79
N ALA A 173 5.05 -8.80 17.29
CA ALA A 173 5.37 -7.64 16.48
C ALA A 173 6.63 -7.85 15.64
N ARG A 174 7.63 -8.55 16.20
CA ARG A 174 8.85 -8.94 15.47
C ARG A 174 8.53 -9.93 14.35
N LEU A 175 7.73 -10.96 14.64
CA LEU A 175 7.32 -11.96 13.66
C LEU A 175 6.54 -11.31 12.50
N ASN A 176 5.55 -10.48 12.82
CA ASN A 176 4.76 -9.80 11.79
C ASN A 176 5.61 -8.84 10.93
N LYS A 177 6.57 -8.12 11.55
CA LYS A 177 7.53 -7.31 10.80
C LYS A 177 8.32 -8.15 9.79
N TRP A 178 8.90 -9.27 10.23
CA TRP A 178 9.67 -10.14 9.33
C TRP A 178 8.80 -10.79 8.26
N ALA A 179 7.59 -11.23 8.61
CA ALA A 179 6.62 -11.75 7.64
C ALA A 179 6.33 -10.72 6.55
N LEU A 180 6.02 -9.47 6.92
CA LEU A 180 5.78 -8.40 5.95
C LEU A 180 7.02 -8.10 5.09
N TYR A 181 8.24 -8.13 5.65
CA TYR A 181 9.45 -7.89 4.87
C TYR A 181 9.68 -9.01 3.84
N LEU A 182 9.53 -10.27 4.25
CA LEU A 182 9.67 -11.41 3.35
C LEU A 182 8.58 -11.40 2.26
N LEU A 183 7.34 -11.08 2.62
CA LEU A 183 6.24 -10.99 1.66
C LEU A 183 6.39 -9.79 0.71
N LEU A 184 6.87 -8.63 1.18
CA LEU A 184 7.19 -7.47 0.33
C LEU A 184 8.33 -7.75 -0.66
N LEU A 185 9.20 -8.71 -0.36
CA LEU A 185 10.24 -9.18 -1.27
C LEU A 185 9.67 -10.22 -2.25
N ALA A 186 9.02 -11.26 -1.73
CA ALA A 186 8.56 -12.40 -2.50
C ALA A 186 7.41 -12.05 -3.46
N LEU A 187 6.49 -11.17 -3.05
CA LEU A 187 5.31 -10.85 -3.84
C LEU A 187 5.67 -10.14 -5.17
N PRO A 188 6.46 -9.05 -5.19
CA PRO A 188 6.90 -8.45 -6.47
C PRO A 188 7.75 -9.40 -7.32
N VAL A 189 8.63 -10.20 -6.71
CA VAL A 189 9.45 -11.19 -7.43
C VAL A 189 8.59 -12.25 -8.10
N SER A 190 7.56 -12.76 -7.41
CA SER A 190 6.59 -13.68 -8.02
C SER A 190 5.79 -13.02 -9.15
N GLY A 191 5.53 -11.71 -9.05
CA GLY A 191 4.89 -10.92 -10.10
C GLY A 191 5.75 -10.81 -11.36
N LEU A 192 7.08 -10.70 -11.23
CA LEU A 192 8.00 -10.75 -12.37
C LEU A 192 7.99 -12.12 -13.05
N GLY A 193 7.96 -13.21 -12.27
CA GLY A 193 7.81 -14.57 -12.80
C GLY A 193 6.49 -14.76 -13.55
N LEU A 194 5.39 -14.25 -12.99
CA LEU A 194 4.09 -14.25 -13.65
C LEU A 194 4.09 -13.42 -14.94
N ALA A 195 4.73 -12.25 -14.94
CA ALA A 195 4.88 -11.43 -16.13
C ALA A 195 5.61 -12.18 -17.25
N GLY A 196 6.69 -12.91 -16.92
CA GLY A 196 7.39 -13.78 -17.89
C GLY A 196 6.47 -14.85 -18.50
N SER A 197 5.71 -15.56 -17.66
CA SER A 197 4.78 -16.61 -18.15
C SER A 197 3.57 -16.08 -18.94
N THR A 198 3.18 -14.81 -18.74
CA THR A 198 2.07 -14.19 -19.46
C THR A 198 2.53 -13.42 -20.70
N GLY A 199 3.84 -13.23 -20.87
CA GLY A 199 4.41 -12.32 -21.87
C GLY A 199 4.14 -10.83 -21.60
N ALA A 200 3.52 -10.47 -20.47
CA ALA A 200 3.21 -9.08 -20.15
C ALA A 200 4.51 -8.26 -19.96
N PRO A 201 4.65 -7.10 -20.62
CA PRO A 201 5.85 -6.29 -20.48
C PRO A 201 5.94 -5.66 -19.08
N VAL A 202 7.16 -5.65 -18.53
CA VAL A 202 7.49 -4.93 -17.29
C VAL A 202 8.45 -3.80 -17.67
N LEU A 203 7.97 -2.55 -17.58
CA LEU A 203 8.72 -1.37 -18.04
C LEU A 203 9.22 -1.47 -19.50
N GLY A 204 8.42 -2.12 -20.37
CA GLY A 204 8.77 -2.33 -21.78
C GLY A 204 9.68 -3.53 -22.04
N LEU A 205 10.09 -4.27 -21.01
CA LEU A 205 10.89 -5.47 -21.14
C LEU A 205 10.02 -6.73 -21.05
N HIS A 206 10.29 -7.69 -21.94
CA HIS A 206 9.71 -9.04 -21.86
C HIS A 206 10.68 -9.95 -21.11
N LEU A 207 10.18 -10.56 -20.04
CA LEU A 207 10.96 -11.48 -19.22
C LEU A 207 10.82 -12.90 -19.77
N ALA A 208 11.88 -13.70 -19.66
CA ALA A 208 11.82 -15.11 -20.02
C ALA A 208 10.86 -15.86 -19.08
N GLU A 209 10.18 -16.86 -19.61
CA GLU A 209 9.36 -17.76 -18.80
C GLU A 209 10.28 -18.60 -17.89
N ALA A 210 10.15 -18.44 -16.59
CA ALA A 210 10.88 -19.21 -15.59
C ALA A 210 10.03 -20.31 -14.93
N LEU A 211 8.71 -20.17 -14.98
CA LEU A 211 7.69 -21.05 -14.39
C LEU A 211 6.51 -21.10 -15.34
N THR A 212 5.79 -22.24 -15.37
CA THR A 212 4.53 -22.34 -16.12
C THR A 212 3.51 -21.35 -15.58
N LEU A 213 2.60 -20.90 -16.46
CA LEU A 213 1.60 -19.89 -16.13
C LEU A 213 0.78 -20.22 -14.87
N ASP A 214 0.34 -21.48 -14.73
CA ASP A 214 -0.49 -21.90 -13.59
C ASP A 214 0.28 -21.83 -12.27
N VAL A 215 1.54 -22.26 -12.28
CA VAL A 215 2.41 -22.22 -11.09
C VAL A 215 2.74 -20.77 -10.72
N ALA A 216 3.12 -19.94 -11.69
CA ALA A 216 3.44 -18.54 -11.45
C ALA A 216 2.23 -17.76 -10.91
N ARG A 217 1.04 -18.01 -11.49
CA ARG A 217 -0.21 -17.38 -11.07
C ARG A 217 -0.62 -17.82 -9.67
N GLY A 218 -0.60 -19.13 -9.39
CA GLY A 218 -0.94 -19.68 -8.09
C GLY A 218 -0.01 -19.15 -6.99
N ALA A 219 1.30 -19.11 -7.25
CA ALA A 219 2.27 -18.55 -6.32
C ALA A 219 2.03 -17.07 -6.03
N HIS A 220 1.79 -16.25 -7.07
CA HIS A 220 1.53 -14.82 -6.90
C HIS A 220 0.24 -14.57 -6.12
N GLN A 221 -0.84 -15.29 -6.42
CA GLN A 221 -2.12 -15.17 -5.72
C GLN A 221 -2.02 -15.62 -4.26
N LEU A 222 -1.32 -16.72 -3.97
CA LEU A 222 -1.06 -17.17 -2.61
C LEU A 222 -0.28 -16.13 -1.81
N LEU A 223 0.81 -15.60 -2.37
CA LEU A 223 1.62 -14.57 -1.72
C LEU A 223 0.84 -13.28 -1.51
N ALA A 224 -0.03 -12.89 -2.45
CA ALA A 224 -0.90 -11.73 -2.31
C ALA A 224 -1.90 -11.92 -1.16
N GLY A 225 -2.50 -13.11 -1.04
CA GLY A 225 -3.41 -13.46 0.06
C GLY A 225 -2.71 -13.46 1.43
N LEU A 226 -1.51 -14.06 1.51
CA LEU A 226 -0.69 -14.05 2.73
C LEU A 226 -0.28 -12.62 3.11
N PHE A 227 0.09 -11.80 2.13
CA PHE A 227 0.41 -10.40 2.36
C PHE A 227 -0.81 -9.62 2.86
N ALA A 228 -1.98 -9.78 2.22
CA ALA A 228 -3.21 -9.12 2.64
C ALA A 228 -3.57 -9.48 4.09
N LEU A 229 -3.43 -10.76 4.48
CA LEU A 229 -3.65 -11.21 5.87
C LEU A 229 -2.65 -10.57 6.84
N ALA A 230 -1.35 -10.61 6.56
CA ALA A 230 -0.32 -10.02 7.40
C ALA A 230 -0.48 -8.49 7.51
N PHE A 231 -0.89 -7.84 6.41
CA PHE A 231 -1.17 -6.41 6.37
C PHE A 231 -2.42 -6.06 7.19
N ALA A 232 -3.50 -6.82 7.08
CA ALA A 232 -4.69 -6.65 7.90
C ALA A 232 -4.38 -6.83 9.39
N ALA A 233 -3.58 -7.84 9.75
CA ALA A 233 -3.11 -8.04 11.13
C ALA A 233 -2.26 -6.86 11.61
N HIS A 234 -1.38 -6.33 10.76
CA HIS A 234 -0.55 -5.15 11.06
C HIS A 234 -1.40 -3.90 11.34
N VAL A 235 -2.30 -3.54 10.43
CA VAL A 235 -3.17 -2.37 10.58
C VAL A 235 -4.15 -2.57 11.73
N GLY A 236 -4.74 -3.76 11.86
CA GLY A 236 -5.63 -4.14 12.94
C GLY A 236 -4.98 -4.00 14.31
N ALA A 237 -3.72 -4.43 14.46
CA ALA A 237 -2.97 -4.23 15.70
C ALA A 237 -2.77 -2.74 16.02
N VAL A 238 -2.46 -1.91 15.02
CA VAL A 238 -2.31 -0.46 15.21
C VAL A 238 -3.62 0.19 15.66
N VAL A 239 -4.74 -0.16 15.02
CA VAL A 239 -6.08 0.33 15.38
C VAL A 239 -6.50 -0.14 16.77
N TRP A 240 -6.30 -1.42 17.09
CA TRP A 240 -6.62 -2.01 18.39
C TRP A 240 -5.84 -1.34 19.53
N HIS A 241 -4.52 -1.19 19.38
CA HIS A 241 -3.71 -0.51 20.39
C HIS A 241 -4.13 0.94 20.56
N HIS A 242 -4.43 1.66 19.46
CA HIS A 242 -4.78 3.07 19.53
C HIS A 242 -6.15 3.33 20.17
N PHE A 243 -7.18 2.61 19.74
CA PHE A 243 -8.57 2.91 20.11
C PHE A 243 -9.05 2.07 21.30
N VAL A 244 -8.68 0.79 21.37
CA VAL A 244 -9.16 -0.12 22.43
C VAL A 244 -8.24 -0.06 23.63
N LEU A 245 -6.95 -0.30 23.45
CA LEU A 245 -5.98 -0.27 24.55
C LEU A 245 -5.58 1.16 24.95
N ARG A 246 -5.96 2.17 24.15
CA ARG A 246 -5.57 3.58 24.32
C ARG A 246 -4.05 3.79 24.41
N ASP A 247 -3.28 2.84 23.90
CA ASP A 247 -1.84 2.90 23.78
C ASP A 247 -1.48 3.69 22.51
N ARG A 248 -1.05 4.93 22.73
CA ARG A 248 -0.67 5.84 21.63
C ARG A 248 0.78 5.67 21.20
N GLN A 249 1.58 4.83 21.85
CA GLN A 249 3.03 4.73 21.58
C GLN A 249 3.32 4.18 20.20
N LEU A 250 2.62 3.12 19.77
CA LEU A 250 2.83 2.51 18.45
C LEU A 250 2.61 3.51 17.30
N VAL A 251 1.51 4.26 17.37
CA VAL A 251 1.15 5.27 16.38
C VAL A 251 2.14 6.44 16.40
N ARG A 252 2.54 6.90 17.59
CA ARG A 252 3.48 8.02 17.75
C ARG A 252 4.81 7.73 17.08
N ARG A 253 5.38 6.54 17.24
CA ARG A 253 6.70 6.19 16.67
C ARG A 253 6.79 6.39 15.15
N MET A 254 5.69 6.26 14.41
CA MET A 254 5.65 6.41 12.94
C MET A 254 5.00 7.72 12.45
N LEU A 255 4.20 8.39 13.29
CA LEU A 255 3.46 9.61 12.92
C LEU A 255 3.95 10.89 13.60
N ARG A 256 4.62 10.82 14.75
CA ARG A 256 5.08 11.99 15.51
C ARG A 256 6.60 11.95 15.65
#